data_AF-A0A0F2Q5L7-F1
#
_entry.id   AF-A0A0F2Q5L7-F1
#
_cell.length_a   1.000
_cell.length_b   1.000
_cell.length_c   1.000
_cell.angle_alpha   90.00
_cell.angle_beta   90.00
_cell.angle_gamma   90.00
#
_symmetry.space_group_name_H-M   'P 1'
#
loop_
_entity.id
_entity.type
_entity.pdbx_description
1 polymer ?
#
loop_
_entity_poly.entity_id
_entity_poly.type
_entity_poly.pdbx_seq_one_letter_code
_entity_poly.pdbx_strand_id
1 'polypeptide(L)'
;MLISIIIGFSLGLIVSIINHFLTTRAYKKFEAEPDTEHKKKLTNWFFIRQILIIVVLFLVYRDMWMLISAAVGLTMVKNYILLQYTLGKKGVS
;
A
#
# COMPACT_ATOMS: atom_id res chain seq x y z
N MET A 1 10.90 -7.51 -21.66
CA MET A 1 11.35 -6.36 -20.84
C MET A 1 10.24 -5.36 -20.57
N LEU A 2 9.71 -4.63 -21.57
CA LEU A 2 8.58 -3.68 -21.38
C LEU A 2 7.32 -4.34 -20.77
N ILE A 3 6.94 -5.51 -21.27
CA ILE A 3 5.79 -6.26 -20.76
C ILE A 3 5.98 -6.64 -19.29
N SER A 4 7.18 -7.12 -18.92
CA SER A 4 7.51 -7.44 -17.52
C SER A 4 7.41 -6.20 -16.62
N ILE A 5 7.88 -5.04 -17.08
CA ILE A 5 7.78 -3.78 -16.33
C ILE A 5 6.32 -3.38 -16.10
N ILE A 6 5.48 -3.47 -17.14
CA ILE A 6 4.05 -3.11 -17.05
C ILE A 6 3.32 -4.07 -16.10
N ILE A 7 3.54 -5.38 -16.22
CA ILE A 7 2.86 -6.37 -15.37
C ILE A 7 3.31 -6.23 -13.92
N GLY A 8 4.62 -6.08 -13.66
CA GLY A 8 5.16 -5.87 -12.32
C GLY A 8 4.60 -4.60 -11.68
N PHE A 9 4.63 -3.49 -12.41
CA PHE A 9 4.06 -2.22 -11.96
C PHE A 9 2.55 -2.32 -11.67
N SER A 10 1.75 -2.86 -12.59
CA SER A 10 0.31 -3.01 -12.41
C SER A 10 -0.03 -3.91 -11.23
N LEU A 11 0.67 -5.03 -11.05
CA LEU A 11 0.49 -5.91 -9.88
C LEU A 11 0.83 -5.18 -8.57
N GLY A 12 1.98 -4.52 -8.50
CA GLY A 12 2.39 -3.76 -7.32
C GLY A 12 1.40 -2.65 -6.97
N LEU A 13 0.88 -1.96 -7.99
CA LEU A 13 -0.06 -0.86 -7.84
C LEU A 13 -1.44 -1.37 -7.38
N ILE A 14 -1.98 -2.43 -8.00
CA ILE A 14 -3.25 -3.04 -7.61
C ILE A 14 -3.21 -3.54 -6.17
N VAL A 15 -2.17 -4.31 -5.80
CA VAL A 15 -2.01 -4.83 -4.44
C VAL A 15 -1.94 -3.67 -3.45
N SER A 16 -1.20 -2.60 -3.79
CA SER A 16 -1.08 -1.45 -2.91
C SER A 16 -2.39 -0.64 -2.76
N ILE A 17 -3.17 -0.47 -3.84
CA ILE A 17 -4.48 0.20 -3.78
C ILE A 17 -5.43 -0.60 -2.90
N ILE A 18 -5.55 -1.91 -3.15
CA ILE A 18 -6.44 -2.79 -2.40
C ILE A 18 -6.07 -2.75 -0.92
N ASN A 19 -4.78 -2.92 -0.62
CA ASN A 19 -4.32 -2.93 0.76
C ASN A 19 -4.54 -1.58 1.46
N HIS A 20 -4.34 -0.46 0.75
CA HIS A 20 -4.67 0.85 1.28
C HIS A 20 -6.18 1.03 1.53
N PHE A 21 -7.03 0.63 0.59
CA PHE A 21 -8.48 0.75 0.72
C PHE A 21 -9.01 -0.07 1.90
N LEU A 22 -8.54 -1.31 2.06
CA LEU A 22 -8.92 -2.13 3.22
C LEU A 22 -8.39 -1.53 4.52
N THR A 23 -7.15 -1.04 4.55
CA THR A 23 -6.57 -0.44 5.75
C THR A 23 -7.33 0.83 6.16
N THR A 24 -7.66 1.71 5.21
CA THR A 24 -8.42 2.95 5.45
C THR A 24 -9.84 2.65 5.92
N ARG A 25 -10.49 1.64 5.34
CA ARG A 25 -11.84 1.21 5.75
C ARG A 25 -11.83 0.58 7.15
N ALA A 26 -10.78 -0.18 7.47
CA ALA A 26 -10.57 -0.68 8.82
C ALA A 26 -10.34 0.48 9.80
N TYR A 27 -9.49 1.45 9.45
CA TYR A 27 -9.20 2.63 10.26
C TYR A 27 -10.45 3.45 10.60
N LYS A 28 -11.31 3.73 9.60
CA LYS A 28 -12.58 4.44 9.84
C LYS A 28 -13.54 3.69 10.77
N LYS A 29 -13.53 2.35 10.74
CA LYS A 29 -14.29 1.53 11.71
C LYS A 29 -13.69 1.62 13.12
N PHE A 30 -12.37 1.77 13.24
CA PHE A 30 -11.68 1.89 14.52
C PHE A 30 -11.85 3.26 15.19
N GLU A 31 -11.88 4.36 14.43
CA GLU A 31 -12.14 5.70 14.98
C GLU A 31 -13.51 5.81 15.66
N ALA A 32 -14.48 4.99 15.24
CA ALA A 32 -15.82 4.98 15.83
C ALA A 32 -15.88 4.27 17.20
N GLU A 33 -14.96 3.35 17.50
CA GLU A 33 -14.94 2.56 18.75
C GLU A 33 -13.50 2.35 19.25
N PRO A 34 -12.99 3.25 20.12
CA PRO A 34 -11.60 3.23 20.58
C PRO A 34 -11.42 2.19 21.70
N ASP A 35 -11.57 0.91 21.37
CA ASP A 35 -11.33 -0.16 22.34
C ASP A 35 -9.86 -0.64 22.33
N THR A 36 -9.36 -1.11 23.45
CA THR A 36 -7.94 -1.46 23.63
C THR A 36 -7.51 -2.68 22.83
N GLU A 37 -8.42 -3.63 22.57
CA GLU A 37 -8.17 -4.78 21.67
C GLU A 37 -7.96 -4.36 20.22
N HIS A 38 -8.59 -3.26 19.82
CA HIS A 38 -8.58 -2.78 18.44
C HIS A 38 -7.23 -2.18 18.02
N LYS A 39 -6.44 -1.65 18.97
CA LYS A 39 -5.06 -1.20 18.71
C LYS A 39 -4.15 -2.35 18.26
N LYS A 40 -4.27 -3.54 18.87
CA LYS A 40 -3.52 -4.75 18.43
C LYS A 40 -3.89 -5.15 17.01
N LYS A 41 -5.17 -5.03 16.66
CA LYS A 41 -5.69 -5.36 15.33
C LYS A 41 -5.14 -4.42 14.25
N LEU A 42 -4.93 -3.15 14.60
CA LEU A 42 -4.28 -2.14 13.75
C LEU A 42 -2.80 -2.47 13.50
N THR A 43 -2.06 -2.82 14.56
CA THR A 43 -0.66 -3.28 14.45
C THR A 43 -0.57 -4.53 13.58
N ASN A 44 -1.52 -5.47 13.73
CA ASN A 44 -1.56 -6.70 12.95
C ASN A 44 -1.84 -6.41 11.46
N TRP A 45 -2.72 -5.46 11.15
CA TRP A 45 -2.94 -4.98 9.79
C TRP A 45 -1.69 -4.37 9.15
N PHE A 46 -0.92 -3.59 9.93
CA PHE A 46 0.37 -3.07 9.49
C PHE A 46 1.39 -4.19 9.21
N PHE A 47 1.38 -5.23 10.05
CA PHE A 47 2.22 -6.42 9.88
C PHE A 47 1.85 -7.22 8.62
N ILE A 48 0.55 -7.47 8.42
CA ILE A 48 -0.01 -8.11 7.23
C ILE A 48 0.36 -7.32 5.98
N ARG A 49 0.31 -5.98 6.04
CA ARG A 49 0.77 -5.13 4.95
C ARG A 49 2.24 -5.36 4.63
N GLN A 50 3.13 -5.41 5.61
CA GLN A 50 4.55 -5.70 5.36
C GLN A 50 4.76 -7.11 4.78
N ILE A 51 4.04 -8.12 5.28
CA ILE A 51 4.10 -9.48 4.76
C ILE A 51 3.63 -9.51 3.29
N LEU A 52 2.54 -8.84 2.95
CA LEU A 52 2.06 -8.72 1.56
C LEU A 52 3.11 -8.08 0.65
N ILE A 53 3.82 -7.04 1.10
CA ILE A 53 4.90 -6.41 0.33
C ILE A 53 6.02 -7.43 0.07
N ILE A 54 6.43 -8.17 1.10
CA ILE A 54 7.47 -9.21 0.98
C ILE A 54 7.02 -10.35 0.06
N VAL A 55 5.77 -10.79 0.16
CA VAL A 55 5.20 -11.84 -0.70
C VAL A 55 5.14 -11.39 -2.15
N VAL A 56 4.74 -10.14 -2.42
CA VAL A 56 4.76 -9.60 -3.78
C VAL A 56 6.19 -9.58 -4.28
N LEU A 57 7.15 -8.99 -3.54
CA LEU A 57 8.57 -8.98 -3.93
C LEU A 57 9.11 -10.39 -4.19
N PHE A 58 8.72 -11.36 -3.37
CA PHE A 58 9.07 -12.76 -3.57
C PHE A 58 8.42 -13.36 -4.82
N LEU A 59 7.17 -13.02 -5.13
CA LEU A 59 6.50 -13.51 -6.34
C LEU A 59 7.19 -13.01 -7.62
N VAL A 60 7.71 -11.78 -7.57
CA VAL A 60 8.36 -11.12 -8.72
C VAL A 60 9.88 -11.28 -8.77
N TYR A 61 10.49 -12.04 -7.84
CA TYR A 61 11.95 -12.11 -7.67
C TYR A 61 12.71 -12.65 -8.87
N ARG A 62 12.06 -13.44 -9.73
CA ARG A 62 12.70 -14.07 -10.88
C ARG A 62 13.11 -13.09 -11.97
N ASP A 63 12.48 -11.91 -12.04
CA ASP A 63 12.73 -10.92 -13.08
C ASP A 63 13.05 -9.56 -12.44
N MET A 64 14.31 -9.14 -12.52
CA MET A 64 14.81 -7.92 -11.85
C MET A 64 14.00 -6.67 -12.22
N TRP A 65 13.60 -6.55 -13.50
CA TRP A 65 12.77 -5.45 -14.00
C TRP A 65 11.33 -5.49 -13.47
N MET A 66 10.78 -6.70 -13.28
CA MET A 66 9.43 -6.91 -12.76
C MET A 66 9.40 -6.63 -11.24
N LEU A 67 10.50 -6.91 -10.54
CA LEU A 67 10.67 -6.58 -9.11
C LEU A 67 10.81 -5.07 -8.85
N ILE A 68 11.65 -4.38 -9.63
CA ILE A 68 11.81 -2.92 -9.52
C ILE A 68 10.49 -2.21 -9.82
N SER A 69 9.82 -2.59 -10.91
CA SER A 69 8.55 -1.99 -11.29
C SER A 69 7.42 -2.26 -10.28
N ALA A 70 7.36 -3.47 -9.70
CA ALA A 70 6.43 -3.78 -8.62
C ALA A 70 6.69 -2.95 -7.36
N ALA A 71 7.96 -2.79 -6.96
CA ALA A 71 8.34 -1.95 -5.81
C ALA A 71 7.94 -0.48 -6.02
N VAL A 72 8.08 0.04 -7.24
CA VAL A 72 7.63 1.39 -7.62
C VAL A 72 6.10 1.49 -7.55
N GLY A 73 5.34 0.54 -8.11
CA GLY A 73 3.87 0.53 -8.02
C GLY A 73 3.37 0.48 -6.58
N LEU A 74 4.06 -0.28 -5.73
CA LEU A 74 3.80 -0.41 -4.30
C LEU A 74 4.01 0.89 -3.51
N THR A 75 5.01 1.68 -3.88
CA THR A 75 5.31 2.96 -3.22
C THR A 75 4.46 4.10 -3.78
N MET A 76 4.03 4.02 -5.04
CA MET A 76 3.29 5.08 -5.73
C MET A 76 1.98 5.45 -5.04
N VAL A 77 1.23 4.46 -4.53
CA VAL A 77 -0.03 4.71 -3.81
C VAL A 77 0.23 5.50 -2.52
N LYS A 78 1.28 5.13 -1.76
CA LYS A 78 1.66 5.83 -0.53
C LYS A 78 2.06 7.28 -0.83
N ASN A 79 2.78 7.49 -1.93
CA ASN A 79 3.21 8.82 -2.36
C ASN A 79 2.03 9.64 -2.90
N TYR A 80 1.08 9.02 -3.62
CA TYR A 80 -0.13 9.68 -4.11
C TYR A 80 -1.03 10.18 -2.97
N ILE A 81 -1.21 9.38 -1.92
CA ILE A 81 -1.94 9.79 -0.71
C ILE A 81 -1.20 10.91 0.01
N LEU A 82 0.12 10.80 0.15
CA LEU A 82 0.93 11.82 0.80
C LEU A 82 0.89 13.14 0.02
N LEU A 83 1.00 13.10 -1.31
CA LEU A 83 0.81 14.24 -2.20
C LEU A 83 -0.60 14.83 -2.05
N GLN A 84 -1.66 14.03 -2.07
CA GLN A 84 -3.02 14.53 -1.86
C GLN A 84 -3.17 15.18 -0.47
N TYR A 85 -2.61 14.60 0.58
CA TYR A 85 -2.74 15.11 1.94
C TYR A 85 -1.90 16.39 2.15
N THR A 86 -0.71 16.46 1.55
CA THR A 86 0.18 17.64 1.58
C THR A 86 -0.35 18.78 0.71
N LEU A 87 -0.92 18.49 -0.46
CA LEU A 87 -1.51 19.49 -1.34
C LEU A 87 -2.90 19.93 -0.84
N GLY A 88 -3.70 19.03 -0.28
CA GLY A 88 -5.00 19.36 0.32
C GLY A 88 -4.89 20.26 1.56
N LYS A 89 -3.80 20.17 2.32
CA LYS A 89 -3.52 21.12 3.42
C LYS A 89 -3.00 22.49 2.96
N LYS A 90 -2.59 22.64 1.70
CA LYS A 90 -2.15 23.93 1.14
C LYS A 90 -3.28 24.78 0.55
N GLY A 91 -4.53 24.29 0.56
CA GLY A 91 -5.71 25.01 0.06
C GLY A 91 -6.55 25.73 1.12
N VAL A 92 -6.16 25.68 2.40
CA VAL A 92 -6.80 26.44 3.49
C VAL A 92 -5.69 27.10 4.31
N SER A 93 -5.12 28.18 3.78
CA SER A 93 -4.43 29.19 4.55
C SER A 93 -4.52 30.53 3.84
#